data_AF-A0A8T4EA90-F1
#
_entry.id   AF-A0A8T4EA90-F1
#
_cell.length_a   1.000
_cell.length_b   1.000
_cell.length_c   1.000
_cell.angle_alpha   90.00
_cell.angle_beta   90.00
_cell.angle_gamma   90.00
#
_symmetry.space_group_name_H-M   'P 1'
#
loop_
_entity.id
_entity.type
_entity.pdbx_description
1 polymer ?
#
loop_
_entity_poly.entity_id
_entity_poly.type
_entity_poly.pdbx_seq_one_letter_code
_entity_poly.pdbx_strand_id
1 'polypeptide(L)'
;MLQVDIWTLPVTIIAIMLICVCCGIAVSKGSPKAKLDDARTLPYYLREQMEKTAPMKEQAAYYTPATMKREKRVIPGVSRSISSVPPHERRETRNVKALRGGEFIGNRMRFKVKVLNETLYTITDVRVFLISYPSKALKIDSEDDDVFFPKIEPNGFRSPAFDFLPTQDCVKGEIIAGVSYIDERGIAHTLTTKPFIIRSVCDLLIPDKISPDEFELKLKKHECGEIVVKVQEWTAAEMFEKSLRIIEDANFYEVESNSDDHDGIFSATISGQAKGKYTGKSIGVKILMSGPVNQKGASCTIQVTGEDQAMILPAIDDLRERLNAWLCPMCGSPLTKDNVEDLKAGRVIVCPFCNVSIGR
;
A
#
# COMPACT_ATOMS: atom_id res chain seq x y z
N MET A 1 -23.43 -4.70 40.35
CA MET A 1 -24.66 -5.39 39.91
C MET A 1 -25.72 -4.33 39.72
N LEU A 2 -25.89 -3.83 38.49
CA LEU A 2 -26.97 -2.92 38.12
C LEU A 2 -28.09 -3.78 37.54
N GLN A 3 -29.18 -3.91 38.29
CA GLN A 3 -30.42 -4.54 37.85
C GLN A 3 -31.05 -3.61 36.82
N VAL A 4 -30.90 -3.93 35.54
CA VAL A 4 -31.56 -3.20 34.45
C VAL A 4 -32.89 -3.89 34.20
N ASP A 5 -33.98 -3.17 34.47
CA ASP A 5 -35.34 -3.65 34.32
C ASP A 5 -35.65 -3.99 32.85
N ILE A 6 -35.85 -5.29 32.60
CA ILE A 6 -36.19 -5.92 31.32
C ILE A 6 -37.44 -5.33 30.63
N TRP A 7 -38.26 -4.58 31.36
CA TRP A 7 -39.49 -3.97 30.84
C TRP A 7 -39.29 -2.63 30.12
N THR A 8 -38.09 -2.05 30.14
CA THR A 8 -37.82 -0.72 29.51
C THR A 8 -37.33 -0.79 28.07
N LEU A 9 -36.83 -1.94 27.62
CA LEU A 9 -36.32 -2.16 26.26
C LEU A 9 -37.36 -2.12 25.12
N PRO A 10 -38.61 -2.62 25.27
CA PRO A 10 -39.55 -2.58 24.15
C PRO A 10 -40.09 -1.18 23.87
N VAL A 11 -40.15 -0.30 24.88
CA VAL A 11 -40.72 1.06 24.73
C VAL A 11 -39.77 1.98 23.95
N THR A 12 -38.45 1.85 24.15
CA THR A 12 -37.45 2.67 23.46
C THR A 12 -37.30 2.28 21.99
N ILE A 13 -37.43 0.99 21.66
CA ILE A 13 -37.38 0.51 20.27
C ILE A 13 -38.57 1.01 19.44
N ILE A 14 -39.77 1.05 20.03
CA ILE A 14 -40.98 1.56 19.35
C ILE A 14 -40.88 3.07 19.10
N ALA A 15 -40.32 3.83 20.05
CA ALA A 15 -40.11 5.27 19.88
C ALA A 15 -39.12 5.61 18.76
N ILE A 16 -38.03 4.83 18.63
CA ILE A 16 -37.03 5.04 17.56
C ILE A 16 -37.63 4.70 16.18
N MET A 17 -38.43 3.63 16.07
CA MET A 17 -39.11 3.27 14.82
C MET A 17 -40.11 4.34 14.36
N LEU A 18 -40.85 4.97 15.28
CA LEU A 18 -41.77 6.06 14.93
C LEU A 18 -41.05 7.31 14.40
N ILE A 19 -39.88 7.64 14.96
CA ILE A 19 -39.07 8.79 14.50
C ILE A 19 -38.52 8.53 13.09
N CYS A 20 -38.08 7.31 12.77
CA CYS A 20 -37.58 6.96 11.44
C CYS A 20 -38.66 7.01 10.35
N VAL A 21 -39.92 6.69 10.67
CA VAL A 21 -41.03 6.75 9.69
C VAL A 21 -41.43 8.19 9.38
N CYS A 22 -41.33 9.12 10.34
CA CYS A 22 -41.66 10.53 10.10
C CYS A 22 -40.61 11.28 9.25
N CYS A 23 -39.34 10.85 9.25
CA CYS A 23 -38.29 11.50 8.45
C CYS A 23 -38.26 11.07 6.96
N GLY A 24 -38.98 10.01 6.57
CA GLY A 24 -38.93 9.44 5.21
C GLY A 24 -39.80 10.13 4.15
N ILE A 25 -40.66 11.10 4.51
CA ILE A 25 -41.72 11.61 3.61
C ILE A 25 -41.35 12.96 2.94
N ALA A 26 -40.21 13.58 3.26
CA ALA A 26 -39.96 14.98 2.90
C ALA A 26 -38.89 15.26 1.82
N VAL A 27 -38.77 14.47 0.74
CA VAL A 27 -37.99 14.92 -0.45
C VAL A 27 -38.58 14.39 -1.76
N SER A 28 -39.56 15.10 -2.29
CA SER A 28 -39.96 15.04 -3.70
C SER A 28 -40.48 16.41 -4.12
N LYS A 29 -39.57 17.29 -4.57
CA LYS A 29 -39.92 18.52 -5.28
C LYS A 29 -39.25 18.49 -6.64
N GLY A 30 -40.09 18.31 -7.66
CA GLY A 30 -39.71 18.25 -9.06
C GLY A 30 -39.06 19.54 -9.55
N SER A 31 -38.05 19.38 -10.39
CA SER A 31 -37.46 20.44 -11.21
C SER A 31 -38.45 20.87 -12.31
N PRO A 32 -38.61 22.17 -12.57
CA PRO A 32 -39.44 22.65 -13.67
C PRO A 32 -38.77 22.28 -15.01
N LYS A 33 -39.47 21.46 -15.82
CA LYS A 33 -39.08 21.22 -17.21
C LYS A 33 -39.32 22.50 -18.01
N ALA A 34 -38.25 23.21 -18.34
CA ALA A 34 -38.28 24.27 -19.34
C ALA A 34 -38.70 23.66 -20.68
N LYS A 35 -39.81 24.14 -21.24
CA LYS A 35 -40.23 23.83 -22.60
C LYS A 35 -39.20 24.46 -23.55
N LEU A 36 -38.49 23.60 -24.28
CA LEU A 36 -37.56 23.95 -25.33
C LEU A 36 -38.39 24.26 -26.59
N ASP A 37 -38.85 25.51 -26.70
CA ASP A 37 -39.52 25.99 -27.91
C ASP A 37 -38.49 26.33 -28.99
N ASP A 38 -38.72 25.71 -30.14
CA ASP A 38 -38.27 26.04 -31.50
C ASP A 38 -36.77 26.07 -31.83
N ALA A 39 -36.21 24.88 -32.09
CA ALA A 39 -34.86 24.69 -32.63
C ALA A 39 -34.64 25.30 -34.03
N ARG A 40 -35.65 25.95 -34.64
CA ARG A 40 -35.61 26.47 -36.02
C ARG A 40 -34.90 27.82 -36.17
N THR A 41 -34.64 28.56 -35.09
CA THR A 41 -34.00 29.89 -35.12
C THR A 41 -32.49 29.91 -34.88
N LEU A 42 -31.85 28.77 -34.58
CA LEU A 42 -30.41 28.73 -34.33
C LEU A 42 -29.57 28.85 -35.62
N PRO A 43 -28.49 29.66 -35.63
CA PRO A 43 -27.54 29.75 -36.74
C PRO A 43 -26.92 28.39 -37.08
N TYR A 44 -26.66 28.15 -38.38
CA TYR A 44 -26.20 26.86 -38.91
C TYR A 44 -24.99 26.27 -38.16
N TYR A 45 -23.98 27.09 -37.84
CA TYR A 45 -22.76 26.64 -37.15
C TYR A 45 -23.02 26.18 -35.70
N LEU A 46 -24.03 26.73 -35.03
CA LEU A 46 -24.40 26.32 -33.67
C LEU A 46 -25.18 25.00 -33.67
N ARG A 47 -26.00 24.74 -34.69
CA ARG A 47 -26.61 23.40 -34.88
C ARG A 47 -25.55 22.33 -35.10
N GLU A 48 -24.57 22.61 -35.93
CA GLU A 48 -23.51 21.65 -36.26
C GLU A 48 -22.64 21.31 -35.03
N GLN A 49 -22.39 22.28 -34.12
CA GLN A 49 -21.70 22.00 -32.86
C GLN A 49 -22.57 21.24 -31.87
N MET A 50 -23.87 21.54 -31.78
CA MET A 50 -24.78 20.82 -30.89
C MET A 50 -24.95 19.35 -31.29
N GLU A 51 -25.04 19.05 -32.60
CA GLU A 51 -25.03 17.67 -33.11
C GLU A 51 -23.72 16.94 -32.79
N LYS A 52 -22.58 17.64 -32.80
CA LYS A 52 -21.28 17.08 -32.39
C LYS A 52 -21.11 16.90 -30.88
N THR A 53 -22.01 17.47 -30.07
CA THR A 53 -22.03 17.29 -28.60
C THR A 53 -23.19 16.41 -28.11
N ALA A 54 -23.94 15.78 -29.03
CA ALA A 54 -24.99 14.84 -28.68
C ALA A 54 -24.48 13.73 -27.74
N PRO A 55 -25.32 13.21 -26.82
CA PRO A 55 -24.92 12.18 -25.87
C PRO A 55 -24.31 10.96 -26.58
N MET A 56 -23.25 10.38 -26.00
CA MET A 56 -22.39 9.32 -26.57
C MET A 56 -23.15 8.16 -27.27
N LYS A 57 -24.39 7.89 -26.85
CA LYS A 57 -25.26 6.85 -27.40
C LYS A 57 -25.68 7.09 -28.85
N GLU A 58 -25.77 8.35 -29.29
CA GLU A 58 -26.13 8.70 -30.68
C GLU A 58 -24.89 8.85 -31.58
N GLN A 59 -23.74 9.24 -31.02
CA GLN A 59 -22.48 9.34 -31.77
C GLN A 59 -21.94 7.97 -32.23
N ALA A 60 -22.29 6.90 -31.51
CA ALA A 60 -21.90 5.53 -31.86
C ALA A 60 -22.48 5.07 -33.22
N ALA A 61 -23.57 5.66 -33.70
CA ALA A 61 -24.16 5.31 -34.99
C ALA A 61 -23.36 5.87 -36.19
N TYR A 62 -22.62 6.96 -36.01
CA TYR A 62 -21.86 7.62 -37.10
C TYR A 62 -20.39 7.17 -37.18
N TYR A 63 -19.80 6.74 -36.07
CA TYR A 63 -18.41 6.29 -36.03
C TYR A 63 -18.32 4.77 -36.02
N THR A 64 -18.59 4.14 -37.17
CA THR A 64 -18.25 2.73 -37.34
C THR A 64 -16.75 2.59 -37.62
N PRO A 65 -16.06 1.54 -37.10
CA PRO A 65 -14.65 1.28 -37.41
C PRO A 65 -14.34 1.19 -38.92
N ALA A 66 -15.38 0.90 -39.73
CA ALA A 66 -15.30 0.87 -41.17
C ALA A 66 -15.12 2.27 -41.80
N THR A 67 -15.72 3.33 -41.25
CA THR A 67 -15.58 4.70 -41.78
C THR A 67 -14.29 5.40 -41.32
N MET A 68 -13.66 4.92 -40.25
CA MET A 68 -12.37 5.45 -39.77
C MET A 68 -11.13 4.85 -40.44
N LYS A 69 -11.28 3.83 -41.30
CA LYS A 69 -10.17 3.32 -42.12
C LYS A 69 -9.87 4.31 -43.26
N ARG A 70 -9.12 5.37 -42.94
CA ARG A 70 -8.43 6.16 -43.97
C ARG A 70 -7.41 5.25 -44.64
N GLU A 71 -7.74 4.81 -45.85
CA GLU A 71 -6.73 4.24 -46.74
C GLU A 71 -5.59 5.25 -46.87
N LYS A 72 -4.39 4.86 -46.41
CA LYS A 72 -3.18 5.62 -46.63
C LYS A 72 -2.94 5.65 -48.14
N ARG A 73 -3.45 6.69 -48.81
CA ARG A 73 -3.09 6.98 -50.19
C ARG A 73 -1.61 7.32 -50.19
N VAL A 74 -0.80 6.40 -50.67
CA VAL A 74 0.61 6.62 -50.92
C VAL A 74 0.67 7.67 -52.03
N ILE A 75 1.22 8.85 -51.74
CA ILE A 75 1.40 9.90 -52.75
C ILE A 75 2.50 9.39 -53.70
N PRO A 76 2.17 9.08 -54.97
CA PRO A 76 3.16 8.60 -55.92
C PRO A 76 4.18 9.72 -56.20
N GLY A 77 5.46 9.43 -55.95
CA GLY A 77 6.58 10.38 -56.17
C GLY A 77 7.37 10.78 -54.93
N VAL A 78 6.92 10.43 -53.71
CA VAL A 78 7.61 10.77 -52.43
C VAL A 78 8.27 9.54 -51.80
N SER A 79 8.92 8.68 -52.60
CA SER A 79 9.35 7.36 -52.14
C SER A 79 10.79 7.27 -51.62
N ARG A 80 11.62 8.32 -51.64
CA ARG A 80 13.04 8.19 -51.23
C ARG A 80 13.67 9.46 -50.63
N SER A 81 13.15 9.96 -49.51
CA SER A 81 13.94 10.84 -48.62
C SER A 81 13.27 11.08 -47.26
N ILE A 82 12.55 10.10 -46.72
CA ILE A 82 12.31 10.09 -45.27
C ILE A 82 13.49 9.34 -44.67
N SER A 83 14.63 10.03 -44.59
CA SER A 83 15.67 9.67 -43.62
C SER A 83 14.93 9.55 -42.30
N SER A 84 14.95 8.35 -41.72
CA SER A 84 14.47 8.10 -40.37
C SER A 84 15.12 9.15 -39.46
N VAL A 85 14.40 10.24 -39.17
CA VAL A 85 14.81 11.18 -38.15
C VAL A 85 14.87 10.31 -36.90
N PRO A 86 16.06 10.09 -36.30
CA PRO A 86 16.14 9.31 -35.07
C PRO A 86 15.12 9.92 -34.12
N PRO A 87 14.28 9.09 -33.46
CA PRO A 87 13.21 9.59 -32.62
C PRO A 87 13.80 10.64 -31.72
N HIS A 88 13.36 11.89 -31.89
CA HIS A 88 13.84 13.01 -31.09
C HIS A 88 13.70 12.56 -29.64
N GLU A 89 14.84 12.29 -28.98
CA GLU A 89 14.83 11.95 -27.56
C GLU A 89 13.98 13.03 -26.92
N ARG A 90 12.84 12.62 -26.36
CA ARG A 90 11.93 13.55 -25.69
C ARG A 90 12.79 14.18 -24.62
N ARG A 91 13.25 15.42 -24.85
CA ARG A 91 13.97 16.20 -23.84
C ARG A 91 13.11 16.12 -22.60
N GLU A 92 13.60 15.37 -21.61
CA GLU A 92 12.90 15.22 -20.35
C GLU A 92 12.59 16.64 -19.87
N THR A 93 11.32 16.93 -19.65
CA THR A 93 10.91 18.24 -19.20
C THR A 93 11.52 18.45 -17.82
N ARG A 94 12.53 19.33 -17.79
CA ARG A 94 13.23 19.74 -16.58
C ARG A 94 12.24 20.43 -15.66
N ASN A 95 11.76 19.68 -14.66
CA ASN A 95 10.73 20.13 -13.73
C ASN A 95 11.23 19.99 -12.30
N VAL A 96 10.60 20.72 -11.39
CA VAL A 96 10.82 20.48 -9.96
C VAL A 96 10.20 19.12 -9.60
N LYS A 97 10.97 18.27 -8.90
CA LYS A 97 10.54 16.94 -8.47
C LYS A 97 10.56 16.85 -6.95
N ALA A 98 9.54 16.19 -6.40
CA ALA A 98 9.48 15.84 -4.98
C ALA A 98 9.59 14.33 -4.82
N LEU A 99 10.68 13.88 -4.18
CA LEU A 99 10.93 12.49 -3.82
C LEU A 99 10.77 12.32 -2.32
N ARG A 100 10.55 11.09 -1.88
CA ARG A 100 10.29 10.74 -0.49
C ARG A 100 10.96 9.41 -0.14
N GLY A 101 11.37 9.29 1.10
CA GLY A 101 11.89 8.07 1.70
C GLY A 101 11.76 8.14 3.22
N GLY A 102 11.87 7.01 3.88
CA GLY A 102 11.81 6.96 5.33
C GLY A 102 12.45 5.70 5.88
N GLU A 103 12.91 5.78 7.11
CA GLU A 103 13.63 4.72 7.80
C GLU A 103 13.38 4.82 9.31
N PHE A 104 13.31 3.68 10.00
CA PHE A 104 13.33 3.66 11.46
C PHE A 104 14.79 3.71 11.94
N ILE A 105 15.13 4.75 12.72
CA ILE A 105 16.43 4.91 13.36
C ILE A 105 16.21 4.75 14.86
N GLY A 106 16.51 3.56 15.40
CA GLY A 106 16.28 3.25 16.80
C GLY A 106 14.79 3.24 17.15
N ASN A 107 14.34 4.22 17.93
CA ASN A 107 12.94 4.38 18.34
C ASN A 107 12.21 5.50 17.60
N ARG A 108 12.78 6.05 16.52
CA ARG A 108 12.23 7.18 15.77
C ARG A 108 12.06 6.80 14.32
N MET A 109 10.89 7.10 13.75
CA MET A 109 10.68 7.01 12.31
C MET A 109 11.09 8.32 11.67
N ARG A 110 12.15 8.32 10.85
CA ARG A 110 12.62 9.49 10.13
C ARG A 110 12.10 9.47 8.71
N PHE A 111 11.23 10.42 8.38
CA PHE A 111 10.69 10.61 7.03
C PHE A 111 11.37 11.80 6.35
N LYS A 112 11.93 11.59 5.16
CA LYS A 112 12.65 12.63 4.40
C LYS A 112 11.93 12.92 3.08
N VAL A 113 11.79 14.20 2.77
CA VAL A 113 11.27 14.68 1.48
C VAL A 113 12.40 15.39 0.75
N LYS A 114 12.81 14.89 -0.40
CA LYS A 114 13.84 15.50 -1.25
C LYS A 114 13.18 16.32 -2.35
N VAL A 115 13.35 17.64 -2.30
CA VAL A 115 12.93 18.58 -3.35
C VAL A 115 14.12 18.81 -4.27
N LEU A 116 13.99 18.41 -5.53
CA LEU A 116 15.01 18.56 -6.57
C LEU A 116 14.56 19.59 -7.59
N ASN A 117 15.35 20.65 -7.77
CA ASN A 117 15.10 21.65 -8.79
C ASN A 117 15.88 21.31 -10.07
N GLU A 118 15.29 20.57 -11.01
CA GLU A 118 15.95 20.27 -12.29
C GLU A 118 15.80 21.40 -13.32
N THR A 119 15.11 22.49 -12.96
CA THR A 119 14.92 23.63 -13.85
C THR A 119 16.22 24.44 -14.01
N LEU A 120 16.25 25.34 -15.00
CA LEU A 120 17.37 26.24 -15.23
C LEU A 120 17.37 27.48 -14.32
N TYR A 121 16.30 27.68 -13.55
CA TYR A 121 16.08 28.89 -12.76
C TYR A 121 16.03 28.56 -11.26
N THR A 122 16.26 29.58 -10.43
CA THR A 122 16.14 29.43 -8.98
C THR A 122 14.67 29.46 -8.61
N ILE A 123 14.22 28.50 -7.81
CA ILE A 123 12.89 28.54 -7.17
C ILE A 123 13.02 29.16 -5.79
N THR A 124 12.00 29.90 -5.37
CA THR A 124 11.97 30.64 -4.11
C THR A 124 10.79 30.21 -3.25
N ASP A 125 10.80 30.61 -1.98
CA ASP A 125 9.74 30.36 -1.01
C ASP A 125 9.30 28.89 -0.95
N VAL A 126 10.29 27.99 -0.85
CA VAL A 126 10.04 26.55 -0.85
C VAL A 126 9.60 26.12 0.54
N ARG A 127 8.36 25.65 0.66
CA ARG A 127 7.80 25.10 1.89
C ARG A 127 7.48 23.62 1.69
N VAL A 128 7.98 22.78 2.58
CA VAL A 128 7.67 21.35 2.62
C VAL A 128 6.83 21.09 3.85
N PHE A 129 5.66 20.48 3.69
CA PHE A 129 4.72 20.27 4.79
C PHE A 129 4.09 18.86 4.72
N LEU A 130 3.67 18.35 5.86
CA LEU A 130 2.95 17.08 5.93
C LEU A 130 1.47 17.28 5.59
N ILE A 131 0.96 16.53 4.62
CA ILE A 131 -0.46 16.55 4.26
C ILE A 131 -1.23 15.55 5.14
N SER A 132 -0.69 14.35 5.31
CA SER A 132 -1.28 13.32 6.15
C SER A 132 -0.23 12.33 6.66
N TYR A 133 -0.46 11.79 7.84
CA TYR A 133 0.30 10.72 8.46
C TYR A 133 -0.60 9.98 9.48
N PRO A 134 -0.27 8.74 9.90
CA PRO A 134 -1.08 7.99 10.86
C PRO A 134 -0.92 8.52 12.29
N SER A 135 -1.59 9.64 12.61
CA SER A 135 -1.47 10.37 13.88
C SER A 135 -1.85 9.57 15.14
N LYS A 136 -2.57 8.46 14.98
CA LYS A 136 -2.88 7.54 16.09
C LYS A 136 -1.67 6.69 16.51
N ALA A 137 -0.78 6.38 15.57
CA ALA A 137 0.36 5.49 15.75
C ALA A 137 1.71 6.22 15.73
N LEU A 138 1.74 7.44 15.19
CA LEU A 138 2.93 8.30 15.11
C LEU A 138 2.61 9.69 15.64
N LYS A 139 3.53 10.23 16.45
CA LYS A 139 3.52 11.62 16.91
C LYS A 139 4.74 12.34 16.33
N ILE A 140 4.56 13.52 15.74
CA ILE A 140 5.69 14.34 15.27
C ILE A 140 6.49 14.82 16.49
N ASP A 141 7.82 14.70 16.44
CA ASP A 141 8.72 15.16 17.51
C ASP A 141 8.99 16.67 17.44
N SER A 142 8.90 17.28 16.24
CA SER A 142 8.93 18.73 16.04
C SER A 142 7.59 19.40 16.34
N GLU A 143 7.64 20.68 16.76
CA GLU A 143 6.44 21.50 16.94
C GLU A 143 5.79 21.88 15.61
N ASP A 144 6.62 22.09 14.58
CA ASP A 144 6.17 22.44 13.23
C ASP A 144 5.98 21.20 12.35
N ASP A 145 4.89 21.19 11.58
CA ASP A 145 4.58 20.19 10.54
C ASP A 145 5.07 20.61 9.15
N ASP A 146 5.77 21.74 9.07
CA ASP A 146 6.39 22.27 7.86
C ASP A 146 7.82 22.77 8.06
N VAL A 147 8.55 22.85 6.94
CA VAL A 147 9.93 23.33 6.88
C VAL A 147 10.08 24.29 5.71
N PHE A 148 10.61 25.47 6.00
CA PHE A 148 10.80 26.55 5.03
C PHE A 148 12.24 26.66 4.55
N PHE A 149 12.40 26.91 3.25
CA PHE A 149 13.67 27.26 2.62
C PHE A 149 13.48 28.46 1.69
N PRO A 150 14.33 29.50 1.78
CA PRO A 150 14.15 30.72 0.99
C PRO A 150 14.36 30.50 -0.51
N LYS A 151 15.28 29.60 -0.90
CA LYS A 151 15.57 29.32 -2.31
C LYS A 151 16.24 27.97 -2.53
N ILE A 152 16.08 27.43 -3.74
CA ILE A 152 16.81 26.27 -4.27
C ILE A 152 17.36 26.61 -5.66
N GLU A 153 18.69 26.59 -5.79
CA GLU A 153 19.41 26.90 -7.03
C GLU A 153 19.14 25.86 -8.14
N PRO A 154 19.39 26.20 -9.42
CA PRO A 154 19.28 25.25 -10.53
C PRO A 154 20.12 24.00 -10.30
N ASN A 155 19.55 22.82 -10.54
CA ASN A 155 20.10 21.50 -10.22
C ASN A 155 20.40 21.27 -8.72
N GLY A 156 19.98 22.18 -7.84
CA GLY A 156 20.10 22.06 -6.39
C GLY A 156 19.00 21.19 -5.78
N PHE A 157 19.19 20.79 -4.53
CA PHE A 157 18.17 20.07 -3.76
C PHE A 157 18.16 20.45 -2.29
N ARG A 158 17.01 20.22 -1.64
CA ARG A 158 16.83 20.26 -0.19
C ARG A 158 16.13 18.98 0.27
N SER A 159 16.52 18.49 1.44
CA SER A 159 15.99 17.24 1.99
C SER A 159 15.57 17.42 3.46
N PRO A 160 14.51 18.20 3.76
CA PRO A 160 13.94 18.24 5.10
C PRO A 160 13.57 16.84 5.61
N ALA A 161 13.70 16.66 6.91
CA ALA A 161 13.36 15.44 7.62
C ALA A 161 12.33 15.75 8.70
N PHE A 162 11.34 14.87 8.83
CA PHE A 162 10.33 14.87 9.87
C PHE A 162 10.56 13.62 10.72
N ASP A 163 10.85 13.83 12.00
CA ASP A 163 11.06 12.74 12.94
C ASP A 163 9.75 12.46 13.69
N PHE A 164 9.31 11.21 13.67
CA PHE A 164 8.11 10.73 14.36
C PHE A 164 8.49 9.78 15.49
N LEU A 165 7.81 9.94 16.62
CA LEU A 165 7.81 9.01 17.75
C LEU A 165 6.64 8.03 17.59
N PRO A 166 6.90 6.71 17.50
CA PRO A 166 5.86 5.71 17.56
C PRO A 166 5.14 5.74 18.91
N THR A 167 3.81 5.71 18.88
CA THR A 167 2.96 5.60 20.07
C THR A 167 2.37 4.20 20.22
N GLN A 168 2.53 3.36 19.19
CA GLN A 168 2.03 1.99 19.12
C GLN A 168 3.16 1.06 18.64
N ASP A 169 3.06 -0.22 19.00
CA ASP A 169 4.04 -1.25 18.59
C ASP A 169 3.88 -1.70 17.15
N CYS A 170 2.70 -1.52 16.57
CA CYS A 170 2.45 -1.83 15.16
C CYS A 170 2.08 -0.55 14.43
N VAL A 171 3.00 -0.04 13.60
CA VAL A 171 2.73 1.15 12.79
C VAL A 171 2.43 0.72 11.36
N LYS A 172 1.17 0.88 10.97
CA LYS A 172 0.72 0.77 9.58
C LYS A 172 0.03 2.06 9.16
N GLY A 173 0.43 2.61 8.03
CA GLY A 173 -0.20 3.81 7.49
C GLY A 173 0.57 4.40 6.33
N GLU A 174 0.09 5.53 5.83
CA GLU A 174 0.71 6.25 4.73
C GLU A 174 1.10 7.66 5.21
N ILE A 175 2.29 8.11 4.80
CA ILE A 175 2.72 9.49 4.96
C ILE A 175 2.70 10.16 3.58
N ILE A 176 2.02 11.30 3.49
CA ILE A 176 1.95 12.13 2.28
C ILE A 176 2.45 13.52 2.65
N ALA A 177 3.39 14.05 1.85
CA ALA A 177 3.90 15.40 1.98
C ALA A 177 3.57 16.26 0.75
N GLY A 178 3.46 17.56 0.99
CA GLY A 178 3.33 18.61 -0.01
C GLY A 178 4.60 19.45 -0.09
N VAL A 179 4.84 19.99 -1.28
CA VAL A 179 5.90 20.97 -1.54
C VAL A 179 5.28 22.14 -2.27
N SER A 180 5.31 23.32 -1.66
CA SER A 180 4.93 24.58 -2.32
C SER A 180 6.18 25.39 -2.64
N TYR A 181 6.21 26.04 -3.81
CA TYR A 181 7.31 26.92 -4.21
C TYR A 181 6.84 27.99 -5.20
N ILE A 182 7.63 29.04 -5.37
CA ILE A 182 7.42 30.09 -6.37
C ILE A 182 8.48 29.95 -7.47
N ASP A 183 8.06 29.92 -8.72
CA ASP A 183 8.94 29.83 -9.89
C ASP A 183 9.58 31.18 -10.27
N GLU A 184 10.38 31.21 -11.33
CA GLU A 184 11.05 32.43 -11.79
C GLU A 184 10.10 33.53 -12.28
N ARG A 185 8.83 33.18 -12.53
CA ARG A 185 7.78 34.10 -13.01
C ARG A 185 6.92 34.63 -11.87
N GLY A 186 7.20 34.23 -10.62
CA GLY A 186 6.38 34.58 -9.48
C GLY A 186 5.10 33.75 -9.36
N ILE A 187 4.99 32.63 -10.08
CA ILE A 187 3.81 31.75 -10.02
C ILE A 187 4.04 30.70 -8.94
N ALA A 188 3.07 30.58 -8.03
CA ALA A 188 3.08 29.56 -7.00
C ALA A 188 2.67 28.20 -7.57
N HIS A 189 3.44 27.16 -7.22
CA HIS A 189 3.20 25.77 -7.58
C HIS A 189 3.11 24.92 -6.31
N THR A 190 2.31 23.85 -6.39
CA THR A 190 2.22 22.86 -5.31
C THR A 190 2.36 21.46 -5.91
N LEU A 191 3.30 20.69 -5.36
CA LEU A 191 3.53 19.30 -5.69
C LEU A 191 3.14 18.42 -4.51
N THR A 192 2.61 17.24 -4.78
CA THR A 192 2.36 16.22 -3.76
C THR A 192 3.27 15.03 -4.01
N THR A 193 3.89 14.52 -2.94
CA THR A 193 4.67 13.29 -3.02
C THR A 193 3.74 12.09 -3.17
N LYS A 194 4.19 11.04 -3.85
CA LYS A 194 3.51 9.74 -3.77
C LYS A 194 3.50 9.25 -2.32
N PRO A 195 2.40 8.61 -1.84
CA PRO A 195 2.33 8.09 -0.49
C PRO A 195 3.52 7.20 -0.14
N PHE A 196 4.06 7.39 1.06
CA PHE A 196 5.07 6.52 1.65
C PHE A 196 4.38 5.59 2.64
N ILE A 197 4.29 4.31 2.27
CA ILE A 197 3.61 3.30 3.06
C ILE A 197 4.57 2.82 4.15
N ILE A 198 4.22 3.06 5.41
CA ILE A 198 4.91 2.51 6.57
C ILE A 198 4.27 1.20 6.95
N ARG A 199 5.10 0.16 7.06
CA ARG A 199 4.77 -1.14 7.63
C ARG A 199 5.92 -1.51 8.55
N SER A 200 5.82 -1.18 9.82
CA SER A 200 6.78 -1.65 10.83
C SER A 200 5.99 -2.22 11.98
N VAL A 201 5.96 -3.55 12.00
CA VAL A 201 5.37 -4.36 13.07
C VAL A 201 6.50 -5.02 13.83
N CYS A 202 7.36 -5.78 13.14
CA CYS A 202 8.37 -6.63 13.77
C CYS A 202 9.54 -5.90 14.41
N ASP A 203 9.98 -4.76 13.87
CA ASP A 203 11.15 -4.04 14.44
C ASP A 203 10.86 -3.44 15.83
N LEU A 204 9.58 -3.39 16.20
CA LEU A 204 9.08 -2.86 17.45
C LEU A 204 8.65 -3.97 18.42
N LEU A 205 8.92 -5.22 18.09
CA LEU A 205 8.70 -6.37 18.95
C LEU A 205 10.01 -6.80 19.63
N ILE A 206 9.88 -7.34 20.83
CA ILE A 206 10.96 -7.95 21.61
C ILE A 206 10.59 -9.42 21.83
N PRO A 207 11.50 -10.38 21.60
CA PRO A 207 11.24 -11.79 21.87
C PRO A 207 10.89 -12.00 23.35
N ASP A 208 9.81 -12.73 23.64
CA ASP A 208 9.33 -12.96 25.01
C ASP A 208 9.26 -14.46 25.31
N LYS A 209 10.02 -14.90 26.31
CA LYS A 209 10.13 -16.33 26.66
C LYS A 209 8.88 -16.78 27.40
N ILE A 210 8.26 -17.85 26.91
CA ILE A 210 7.07 -18.46 27.51
C ILE A 210 7.14 -19.97 27.38
N SER A 211 6.51 -20.71 28.30
CA SER A 211 6.36 -22.16 28.17
C SER A 211 5.27 -22.52 27.15
N PRO A 212 5.35 -23.69 26.49
CA PRO A 212 4.32 -24.13 25.55
C PRO A 212 2.91 -24.20 26.16
N ASP A 213 2.81 -24.68 27.41
CA ASP A 213 1.53 -24.80 28.12
C ASP A 213 0.89 -23.43 28.39
N GLU A 214 1.70 -22.45 28.82
CA GLU A 214 1.22 -21.07 29.03
C GLU A 214 0.87 -20.38 27.72
N PHE A 215 1.59 -20.66 26.64
CA PHE A 215 1.29 -20.15 25.30
C PHE A 215 -0.08 -20.62 24.83
N GLU A 216 -0.39 -21.91 24.96
CA GLU A 216 -1.69 -22.47 24.60
C GLU A 216 -2.85 -21.89 25.44
N LEU A 217 -2.59 -21.58 26.73
CA LEU A 217 -3.55 -20.87 27.57
C LEU A 217 -3.79 -19.43 27.08
N LYS A 218 -2.74 -18.72 26.68
CA LYS A 218 -2.84 -17.37 26.10
C LYS A 218 -3.61 -17.38 24.79
N LEU A 219 -3.33 -18.35 23.90
CA LEU A 219 -4.00 -18.52 22.61
C LEU A 219 -5.53 -18.65 22.77
N LYS A 220 -5.98 -19.34 23.83
CA LYS A 220 -7.42 -19.49 24.14
C LYS A 220 -8.04 -18.27 24.81
N LYS A 221 -7.24 -17.47 25.52
CA LYS A 221 -7.71 -16.34 26.33
C LYS A 221 -7.86 -15.05 25.53
N HIS A 222 -6.96 -14.80 24.59
CA HIS A 222 -6.84 -13.54 23.89
C HIS A 222 -7.63 -13.53 22.58
N GLU A 223 -7.88 -12.33 22.05
CA GLU A 223 -8.46 -12.20 20.72
C GLU A 223 -7.52 -12.80 19.67
N CYS A 224 -8.10 -13.41 18.65
CA CYS A 224 -7.38 -14.15 17.63
C CYS A 224 -7.81 -13.69 16.24
N GLY A 225 -6.84 -13.43 15.38
CA GLY A 225 -7.02 -13.32 13.94
C GLY A 225 -6.40 -14.53 13.25
N GLU A 226 -7.01 -14.97 12.15
CA GLU A 226 -6.54 -16.11 11.37
C GLU A 226 -6.58 -15.76 9.88
N ILE A 227 -5.56 -16.20 9.13
CA ILE A 227 -5.57 -16.15 7.67
C ILE A 227 -4.95 -17.41 7.07
N VAL A 228 -5.50 -17.86 5.94
CA VAL A 228 -4.95 -18.97 5.18
C VAL A 228 -4.26 -18.42 3.93
N VAL A 229 -3.00 -18.78 3.75
CA VAL A 229 -2.12 -18.43 2.63
C VAL A 229 -1.81 -19.70 1.86
N LYS A 230 -2.19 -19.74 0.58
CA LYS A 230 -1.87 -20.86 -0.32
C LYS A 230 -0.71 -20.45 -1.22
N VAL A 231 0.38 -21.21 -1.19
CA VAL A 231 1.58 -20.98 -1.98
C VAL A 231 1.75 -22.13 -2.97
N GLN A 232 1.66 -21.83 -4.26
CA GLN A 232 1.71 -22.86 -5.30
C GLN A 232 3.14 -23.28 -5.64
N GLU A 233 4.11 -22.43 -5.34
CA GLU A 233 5.49 -22.59 -5.82
C GLU A 233 6.37 -23.44 -4.92
N TRP A 234 6.02 -23.58 -3.64
CA TRP A 234 6.85 -24.22 -2.61
C TRP A 234 6.22 -25.50 -2.08
N THR A 235 7.10 -26.40 -1.65
CA THR A 235 6.71 -27.57 -0.86
C THR A 235 6.41 -27.14 0.58
N ALA A 236 5.67 -27.95 1.32
CA ALA A 236 5.37 -27.65 2.72
C ALA A 236 6.63 -27.64 3.60
N ALA A 237 7.62 -28.48 3.29
CA ALA A 237 8.92 -28.50 3.96
C ALA A 237 9.75 -27.22 3.70
N GLU A 238 9.83 -26.76 2.44
CA GLU A 238 10.48 -25.48 2.10
C GLU A 238 9.79 -24.29 2.81
N MET A 239 8.46 -24.34 2.91
CA MET A 239 7.66 -23.32 3.62
C MET A 239 7.94 -23.34 5.13
N PHE A 240 8.14 -24.50 5.73
CA PHE A 240 8.48 -24.66 7.15
C PHE A 240 9.83 -24.03 7.49
N GLU A 241 10.89 -24.38 6.75
CA GLU A 241 12.22 -23.79 6.94
C GLU A 241 12.21 -22.28 6.77
N LYS A 242 11.45 -21.78 5.79
CA LYS A 242 11.31 -20.34 5.59
C LYS A 242 10.57 -19.67 6.73
N SER A 243 9.52 -20.31 7.24
CA SER A 243 8.71 -19.77 8.33
C SER A 243 9.51 -19.65 9.62
N LEU A 244 10.43 -20.58 9.91
CA LEU A 244 11.36 -20.47 11.05
C LEU A 244 12.19 -19.19 10.98
N ARG A 245 12.79 -18.90 9.81
CA ARG A 245 13.57 -17.67 9.61
C ARG A 245 12.71 -16.41 9.73
N ILE A 246 11.49 -16.44 9.20
CA ILE A 246 10.56 -15.32 9.29
C ILE A 246 10.20 -15.02 10.75
N ILE A 247 10.00 -16.04 11.58
CA ILE A 247 9.71 -15.89 13.03
C ILE A 247 10.90 -15.24 13.76
N GLU A 248 12.12 -15.69 13.47
CA GLU A 248 13.35 -15.10 14.01
C GLU A 248 13.53 -13.65 13.57
N ASP A 249 13.46 -13.39 12.25
CA ASP A 249 13.54 -12.03 11.65
C ASP A 249 12.40 -11.11 12.11
N ALA A 250 11.32 -11.68 12.61
CA ALA A 250 10.17 -10.96 13.14
C ALA A 250 10.28 -10.66 14.64
N ASN A 251 11.41 -10.99 15.27
CA ASN A 251 11.67 -10.83 16.71
C ASN A 251 10.69 -11.62 17.60
N PHE A 252 10.23 -12.78 17.15
CA PHE A 252 9.49 -13.71 17.99
C PHE A 252 10.45 -14.71 18.64
N TYR A 253 10.20 -15.02 19.91
CA TYR A 253 10.82 -16.15 20.58
C TYR A 253 10.13 -17.43 20.13
N GLU A 254 10.87 -18.37 19.55
CA GLU A 254 10.37 -19.68 19.17
C GLU A 254 9.99 -20.48 20.44
N VAL A 255 8.70 -20.76 20.59
CA VAL A 255 8.16 -21.53 21.73
C VAL A 255 8.21 -23.02 21.43
N GLU A 256 7.80 -23.40 20.22
CA GLU A 256 7.73 -24.79 19.77
C GLU A 256 7.79 -24.83 18.24
N SER A 257 8.55 -25.78 17.70
CA SER A 257 8.51 -26.14 16.28
C SER A 257 8.48 -27.64 16.13
N ASN A 258 7.46 -28.14 15.43
CA ASN A 258 7.30 -29.57 15.16
C ASN A 258 6.94 -29.76 13.68
N SER A 259 7.47 -30.82 13.09
CA SER A 259 7.11 -31.30 11.76
C SER A 259 6.83 -32.79 11.80
N ASP A 260 5.81 -33.22 11.09
CA ASP A 260 5.38 -34.61 11.04
C ASP A 260 4.92 -34.98 9.64
N ASP A 261 5.24 -36.21 9.24
CA ASP A 261 4.94 -36.79 7.94
C ASP A 261 4.03 -38.01 8.14
N HIS A 262 2.73 -37.80 7.87
CA HIS A 262 1.71 -38.83 8.02
C HIS A 262 0.88 -38.96 6.75
N ASP A 263 0.71 -40.20 6.27
CA ASP A 263 -0.10 -40.55 5.10
C ASP A 263 0.25 -39.78 3.81
N GLY A 264 1.54 -39.46 3.63
CA GLY A 264 2.02 -38.71 2.46
C GLY A 264 1.67 -37.21 2.49
N ILE A 265 1.22 -36.70 3.63
CA ILE A 265 0.99 -35.29 3.90
C ILE A 265 2.03 -34.82 4.92
N PHE A 266 2.80 -33.81 4.54
CA PHE A 266 3.68 -33.08 5.45
C PHE A 266 2.83 -32.09 6.23
N SER A 267 2.95 -32.10 7.55
CA SER A 267 2.31 -31.14 8.45
C SER A 267 3.34 -30.57 9.41
N ALA A 268 3.33 -29.26 9.62
CA ALA A 268 4.25 -28.63 10.56
C ALA A 268 3.57 -27.48 11.30
N THR A 269 4.03 -27.24 12.53
CA THR A 269 3.54 -26.16 13.39
C THR A 269 4.74 -25.40 13.96
N ILE A 270 4.67 -24.08 13.90
CA ILE A 270 5.62 -23.18 14.56
C ILE A 270 4.83 -22.23 15.45
N SER A 271 5.23 -22.13 16.71
CA SER A 271 4.67 -21.22 17.70
C SER A 271 5.72 -20.20 18.12
N GLY A 272 5.37 -18.92 18.12
CA GLY A 272 6.26 -17.82 18.49
C GLY A 272 5.58 -16.84 19.43
N GLN A 273 6.35 -16.27 20.36
CA GLN A 273 5.86 -15.26 21.32
C GLN A 273 6.77 -14.03 21.32
N ALA A 274 6.14 -12.85 21.28
CA ALA A 274 6.83 -11.58 21.43
C ALA A 274 6.04 -10.64 22.34
N LYS A 275 6.67 -9.51 22.67
CA LYS A 275 6.10 -8.42 23.45
C LYS A 275 6.40 -7.10 22.75
N GLY A 276 5.41 -6.23 22.68
CA GLY A 276 5.57 -4.89 22.13
C GLY A 276 6.56 -4.06 22.94
N LYS A 277 7.49 -3.37 22.27
CA LYS A 277 8.54 -2.55 22.89
C LYS A 277 8.00 -1.37 23.68
N TYR A 278 6.90 -0.77 23.25
CA TYR A 278 6.30 0.43 23.83
C TYR A 278 5.07 0.12 24.69
N THR A 279 4.15 -0.72 24.21
CA THR A 279 2.96 -1.02 25.02
C THR A 279 3.24 -2.06 26.09
N GLY A 280 4.30 -2.87 25.91
CA GLY A 280 4.56 -4.03 26.78
C GLY A 280 3.48 -5.10 26.69
N LYS A 281 2.61 -5.06 25.67
CA LYS A 281 1.55 -6.05 25.48
C LYS A 281 2.09 -7.27 24.75
N SER A 282 1.59 -8.43 25.12
CA SER A 282 2.04 -9.69 24.54
C SER A 282 1.32 -10.03 23.23
N ILE A 283 2.06 -10.59 22.27
CA ILE A 283 1.57 -11.05 20.97
C ILE A 283 2.12 -12.45 20.67
N GLY A 284 1.24 -13.39 20.36
CA GLY A 284 1.57 -14.76 20.01
C GLY A 284 1.23 -15.05 18.56
N VAL A 285 2.02 -15.90 17.93
CA VAL A 285 1.81 -16.38 16.56
C VAL A 285 1.89 -17.91 16.53
N LYS A 286 0.97 -18.54 15.80
CA LYS A 286 0.99 -19.97 15.49
C LYS A 286 0.83 -20.13 13.98
N ILE A 287 1.83 -20.71 13.34
CA ILE A 287 1.87 -20.96 11.90
C ILE A 287 1.71 -22.46 11.69
N LEU A 288 0.63 -22.88 11.03
CA LEU A 288 0.39 -24.25 10.64
C LEU A 288 0.62 -24.40 9.15
N MET A 289 1.47 -25.34 8.74
CA MET A 289 1.78 -25.62 7.34
C MET A 289 1.36 -27.04 7.01
N SER A 290 0.75 -27.23 5.85
CA SER A 290 0.41 -28.55 5.35
C SER A 290 0.51 -28.64 3.83
N GLY A 291 0.82 -29.82 3.33
CA GLY A 291 0.84 -30.09 1.90
C GLY A 291 1.32 -31.51 1.56
N PRO A 292 1.13 -31.94 0.31
CA PRO A 292 1.63 -33.24 -0.15
C PRO A 292 3.16 -33.29 -0.09
N VAL A 293 3.71 -34.41 0.41
CA VAL A 293 5.16 -34.62 0.55
C VAL A 293 5.85 -34.54 -0.83
N ASN A 294 6.95 -33.80 -0.90
CA ASN A 294 7.74 -33.57 -2.13
C ASN A 294 6.98 -32.96 -3.32
N GLN A 295 5.79 -32.42 -3.09
CA GLN A 295 4.99 -31.76 -4.11
C GLN A 295 4.81 -30.28 -3.80
N LYS A 296 4.71 -29.48 -4.85
CA LYS A 296 4.45 -28.05 -4.72
C LYS A 296 2.97 -27.82 -4.42
N GLY A 297 2.67 -26.77 -3.66
CA GLY A 297 1.30 -26.44 -3.27
C GLY A 297 1.09 -26.53 -1.75
N ALA A 298 1.90 -25.79 -0.99
CA ALA A 298 1.75 -25.67 0.45
C ALA A 298 0.56 -24.78 0.82
N SER A 299 -0.15 -25.17 1.88
CA SER A 299 -1.12 -24.33 2.57
C SER A 299 -0.54 -23.93 3.92
N CYS A 300 -0.59 -22.63 4.24
CA CYS A 300 -0.07 -22.08 5.47
C CYS A 300 -1.18 -21.28 6.16
N THR A 301 -1.57 -21.68 7.37
CA THR A 301 -2.51 -20.96 8.22
C THR A 301 -1.73 -20.18 9.26
N ILE A 302 -1.88 -18.85 9.25
CA ILE A 302 -1.25 -17.95 10.21
C ILE A 302 -2.32 -17.53 11.21
N GLN A 303 -2.14 -17.94 12.45
CA GLN A 303 -2.96 -17.56 13.58
C GLN A 303 -2.16 -16.58 14.44
N VAL A 304 -2.71 -15.39 14.70
CA VAL A 304 -2.08 -14.39 15.57
C VAL A 304 -3.04 -14.04 16.68
N THR A 305 -2.52 -14.02 17.90
CA THR A 305 -3.23 -13.62 19.09
C THR A 305 -2.52 -12.46 19.78
N GLY A 306 -3.26 -11.57 20.43
CA GLY A 306 -2.65 -10.45 21.11
C GLY A 306 -3.53 -9.86 22.21
N GLU A 307 -2.88 -9.25 23.20
CA GLU A 307 -3.55 -8.41 24.19
C GLU A 307 -4.07 -7.10 23.58
N ASP A 308 -3.50 -6.67 22.45
CA ASP A 308 -3.95 -5.51 21.68
C ASP A 308 -4.46 -5.93 20.30
N GLN A 309 -5.75 -5.69 20.06
CA GLN A 309 -6.36 -5.95 18.76
C GLN A 309 -5.67 -5.16 17.63
N ALA A 310 -5.13 -3.98 17.92
CA ALA A 310 -4.42 -3.16 16.94
C ALA A 310 -3.11 -3.81 16.46
N MET A 311 -2.56 -4.78 17.18
CA MET A 311 -1.33 -5.48 16.80
C MET A 311 -1.59 -6.71 15.91
N ILE A 312 -2.78 -7.32 16.02
CA ILE A 312 -3.10 -8.61 15.38
C ILE A 312 -3.07 -8.49 13.85
N LEU A 313 -3.88 -7.61 13.27
CA LEU A 313 -4.00 -7.50 11.80
C LEU A 313 -2.70 -7.05 11.13
N PRO A 314 -1.95 -6.05 11.64
CA PRO A 314 -0.66 -5.70 11.07
C PRO A 314 0.34 -6.85 11.11
N ALA A 315 0.40 -7.62 12.21
CA ALA A 315 1.30 -8.76 12.31
C ALA A 315 0.92 -9.88 11.32
N ILE A 316 -0.37 -10.15 11.15
CA ILE A 316 -0.86 -11.10 10.13
C ILE A 316 -0.44 -10.65 8.73
N ASP A 317 -0.67 -9.38 8.40
CA ASP A 317 -0.33 -8.82 7.08
C ASP A 317 1.18 -8.89 6.81
N ASP A 318 2.01 -8.56 7.80
CA ASP A 318 3.47 -8.60 7.67
C ASP A 318 3.98 -10.03 7.48
N LEU A 319 3.55 -10.97 8.32
CA LEU A 319 3.91 -12.39 8.19
C LEU A 319 3.44 -12.96 6.85
N ARG A 320 2.21 -12.64 6.42
CA ARG A 320 1.68 -13.05 5.11
C ARG A 320 2.53 -12.50 3.97
N GLU A 321 2.90 -11.24 4.01
CA GLU A 321 3.72 -10.60 2.98
C GLU A 321 5.11 -11.25 2.92
N ARG A 322 5.77 -11.44 4.08
CA ARG A 322 7.05 -12.13 4.20
C ARG A 322 6.97 -13.55 3.67
N LEU A 323 5.89 -14.29 3.95
CA LEU A 323 5.69 -15.66 3.47
C LEU A 323 5.51 -15.72 1.94
N ASN A 324 4.83 -14.75 1.34
CA ASN A 324 4.67 -14.67 -0.13
C ASN A 324 5.89 -14.11 -0.85
N ALA A 325 6.73 -13.33 -0.18
CA ALA A 325 7.92 -12.73 -0.77
C ALA A 325 9.00 -13.79 -1.04
N TRP A 326 9.64 -13.73 -2.19
CA TRP A 326 10.88 -14.48 -2.42
C TRP A 326 12.00 -13.76 -1.71
N LEU A 327 12.57 -14.38 -0.67
CA LEU A 327 13.62 -13.78 0.14
C LEU A 327 14.97 -14.40 -0.22
N CYS A 328 16.03 -13.60 -0.21
CA CYS A 328 17.40 -14.10 -0.31
C CYS A 328 17.69 -15.03 0.88
N PRO A 329 18.20 -16.25 0.66
CA PRO A 329 18.44 -17.21 1.73
C PRO A 329 19.55 -16.78 2.71
N MET A 330 20.41 -15.82 2.31
CA MET A 330 21.53 -15.36 3.13
C MET A 330 21.24 -14.08 3.92
N CYS A 331 20.48 -13.15 3.36
CA CYS A 331 20.26 -11.83 3.99
C CYS A 331 18.78 -11.50 4.21
N GLY A 332 17.85 -12.40 3.90
CA GLY A 332 16.41 -12.20 4.06
C GLY A 332 15.80 -11.13 3.16
N SER A 333 16.59 -10.44 2.32
CA SER A 333 16.08 -9.32 1.50
C SER A 333 15.21 -9.81 0.34
N PRO A 334 14.14 -9.10 -0.01
CA PRO A 334 13.21 -9.51 -1.07
C PRO A 334 13.88 -9.47 -2.45
N LEU A 335 13.67 -10.52 -3.24
CA LEU A 335 14.16 -10.62 -4.62
C LEU A 335 13.20 -9.91 -5.58
N THR A 336 13.76 -9.30 -6.63
CA THR A 336 12.97 -8.67 -7.71
C THR A 336 12.22 -9.74 -8.51
N LYS A 337 11.16 -9.36 -9.22
CA LYS A 337 10.40 -10.29 -10.07
C LYS A 337 11.29 -10.99 -11.10
N ASP A 338 12.18 -10.24 -11.76
CA ASP A 338 13.12 -10.76 -12.74
C ASP A 338 14.07 -11.80 -12.11
N ASN A 339 14.60 -11.51 -10.92
CA ASN A 339 15.44 -12.44 -10.16
C ASN A 339 14.67 -13.74 -9.81
N VAL A 340 13.40 -13.61 -9.47
CA VAL A 340 12.54 -14.77 -9.16
C VAL A 340 12.25 -15.59 -10.41
N GLU A 341 12.00 -14.95 -11.55
CA GLU A 341 11.82 -15.64 -12.83
C GLU A 341 13.10 -16.36 -13.27
N ASP A 342 14.26 -15.74 -13.06
CA ASP A 342 15.57 -16.34 -13.35
C ASP A 342 15.85 -17.56 -12.46
N LEU A 343 15.60 -17.46 -11.15
CA LEU A 343 15.68 -18.61 -10.24
C LEU A 343 14.70 -19.72 -10.63
N LYS A 344 13.48 -19.37 -11.05
CA LYS A 344 12.49 -20.33 -11.55
C LYS A 344 12.97 -21.04 -12.82
N ALA A 345 13.75 -20.36 -13.66
CA ALA A 345 14.39 -20.92 -14.85
C ALA A 345 15.67 -21.72 -14.55
N GLY A 346 16.06 -21.88 -13.27
CA GLY A 346 17.29 -22.58 -12.87
C GLY A 346 18.57 -21.77 -13.11
N ARG A 347 18.45 -20.46 -13.34
CA ARG A 347 19.61 -19.57 -13.49
C ARG A 347 20.14 -19.15 -12.12
N VAL A 348 21.45 -18.98 -12.05
CA VAL A 348 22.10 -18.37 -10.88
C VAL A 348 21.89 -16.85 -10.95
N ILE A 349 21.32 -16.27 -9.90
CA ILE A 349 21.16 -14.83 -9.75
C ILE A 349 22.14 -14.29 -8.71
N VAL A 350 22.38 -12.99 -8.71
CA VAL A 350 23.11 -12.30 -7.64
C VAL A 350 22.12 -11.48 -6.83
N CYS A 351 22.11 -11.65 -5.50
CA CYS A 351 21.26 -10.84 -4.63
C CYS A 351 21.64 -9.36 -4.76
N PRO A 352 20.69 -8.44 -5.05
CA PRO A 352 21.01 -7.03 -5.24
C PRO A 352 21.39 -6.31 -3.93
N PHE A 353 21.19 -6.96 -2.78
CA PHE A 353 21.46 -6.39 -1.46
C PHE A 353 22.79 -6.87 -0.87
N CYS A 354 23.05 -8.19 -0.86
CA CYS A 354 24.26 -8.76 -0.28
C CYS A 354 25.27 -9.29 -1.30
N ASN A 355 24.98 -9.21 -2.60
CA ASN A 355 25.81 -9.71 -3.69
C ASN A 355 26.17 -11.21 -3.63
N VAL A 356 25.44 -12.02 -2.84
CA VAL A 356 25.61 -13.47 -2.85
C VAL A 356 24.93 -14.08 -4.07
N SER A 357 25.62 -15.02 -4.74
CA SER A 357 25.07 -15.83 -5.81
C SER A 357 24.10 -16.87 -5.27
N ILE A 358 22.88 -16.91 -5.81
CA ILE A 358 21.81 -17.83 -5.43
C ILE A 358 21.48 -18.67 -6.67
N GLY A 359 21.65 -19.99 -6.57
CA GLY A 359 21.27 -20.95 -7.59
C GLY A 359 20.55 -22.13 -6.96
N ARG A 360 19.73 -22.82 -7.75
CA ARG A 360 19.12 -24.09 -7.35
C ARG A 360 19.98 -25.27 -7.75
#